data_AF-A0AA35SV64-F1
#
_entry.id   AF-A0AA35SV64-F1
#
_cell.length_a   1.000
_cell.length_b   1.000
_cell.length_c   1.000
_cell.angle_alpha   90.00
_cell.angle_beta   90.00
_cell.angle_gamma   90.00
#
_symmetry.space_group_name_H-M   'P 1'
#
loop_
_entity.id
_entity.type
_entity.pdbx_description
1 polymer ?
#
loop_
_entity_poly.entity_id
_entity_poly.type
_entity_poly.pdbx_seq_one_letter_code
_entity_poly.pdbx_strand_id
1 'polypeptide(L)' 'MAVRRGKGCIGCDGCRRPNCGSCINCVDMKHFGGKGKRKLRCIMRHCEKN' A
#
# COMPACT_ATOMS: atom_id res chain seq x y z
N MET A 1 -21.63 -6.04 8.03
CA MET A 1 -21.25 -4.83 7.28
C MET A 1 -19.74 -4.86 7.06
N ALA A 2 -19.25 -5.06 5.83
CA ALA A 2 -17.81 -5.02 5.59
C ALA A 2 -17.32 -3.58 5.75
N VAL A 3 -16.51 -3.31 6.77
CA VAL A 3 -15.81 -2.02 6.92
C VAL A 3 -14.97 -1.83 5.67
N ARG A 4 -15.39 -0.90 4.80
CA ARG A 4 -14.58 -0.47 3.67
C ARG A 4 -13.31 0.13 4.25
N ARG A 5 -12.18 -0.58 4.10
CA ARG A 5 -10.85 -0.01 4.38
C ARG A 5 -10.74 1.28 3.59
N GLY A 6 -10.84 2.41 4.29
CA GLY A 6 -10.77 3.73 3.67
C GLY A 6 -9.48 3.88 2.89
N LYS A 7 -9.54 4.63 1.77
CA LYS A 7 -8.32 5.22 1.22
C LYS A 7 -7.71 6.03 2.36
N GLY A 8 -6.45 5.77 2.73
CA GLY A 8 -5.79 6.47 3.84
C GLY A 8 -5.86 7.99 3.66
N CYS A 9 -5.52 8.78 4.67
CA CYS A 9 -5.84 10.21 4.74
C CYS A 9 -5.32 11.12 3.60
N ILE A 10 -4.48 10.61 2.68
CA ILE A 10 -3.90 11.30 1.50
C ILE A 10 -2.97 12.50 1.85
N GLY A 11 -3.02 13.00 3.09
CA GLY A 11 -2.23 14.14 3.57
C GLY A 11 -0.94 13.79 4.32
N CYS A 12 -0.81 12.58 4.86
CA CYS A 12 0.36 12.17 5.64
C CYS A 12 1.52 11.66 4.77
N ASP A 13 2.75 11.65 5.31
CA ASP A 13 3.95 11.20 4.60
C ASP A 13 3.77 9.76 4.12
N GLY A 14 3.30 8.88 5.01
CA GLY A 14 3.10 7.48 4.65
C GLY A 14 1.97 7.23 3.64
N CYS A 15 1.04 8.17 3.42
CA CYS A 15 0.09 8.12 2.31
C CYS A 15 0.71 8.60 0.99
N ARG A 16 1.58 9.61 1.03
CA ARG A 16 2.21 10.23 -0.15
C ARG A 16 3.47 9.50 -0.63
N ARG A 17 4.10 8.75 0.24
CA ARG A 17 5.31 7.99 -0.05
C ARG A 17 5.14 7.09 -1.28
N PRO A 18 6.12 7.01 -2.18
CA PRO A 18 6.08 6.08 -3.30
C PRO A 18 6.14 4.63 -2.82
N ASN A 19 5.76 3.69 -3.69
CA ASN A 19 5.96 2.28 -3.40
C ASN A 19 7.46 1.97 -3.44
N CYS A 20 8.01 1.32 -2.40
CA CYS A 20 9.46 1.07 -2.30
C CYS A 20 10.01 0.06 -3.32
N GLY A 21 9.17 -0.73 -3.98
CA GLY A 21 9.58 -1.73 -4.98
C GLY A 21 10.16 -3.03 -4.41
N SER A 22 10.69 -3.02 -3.19
CA SER A 22 11.44 -4.16 -2.62
C SER A 22 10.70 -4.95 -1.54
N CYS A 23 9.65 -4.40 -0.92
CA CYS A 23 8.93 -5.12 0.14
C CYS A 23 8.03 -6.23 -0.41
N ILE A 24 7.63 -7.18 0.45
CA ILE A 24 6.76 -8.31 0.07
C ILE A 24 5.45 -7.90 -0.63
N ASN A 25 4.89 -6.75 -0.28
CA ASN A 25 3.69 -6.24 -0.94
C ASN A 25 4.02 -5.61 -2.28
N CYS A 26 5.15 -4.92 -2.41
CA CYS A 26 5.59 -4.32 -3.68
C CYS A 26 5.97 -5.39 -4.70
N VAL A 27 6.76 -6.38 -4.32
CA VAL A 27 7.16 -7.47 -5.24
C VAL A 27 5.97 -8.33 -5.70
N ASP A 28 4.83 -8.30 -4.99
CA ASP A 28 3.58 -8.92 -5.45
C ASP A 28 2.79 -8.03 -6.42
N MET A 29 3.01 -6.70 -6.47
CA MET A 29 2.26 -5.83 -7.38
C MET A 29 2.61 -6.12 -8.85
N LYS A 30 1.59 -6.19 -9.72
CA LYS A 30 1.76 -6.42 -11.16
C LYS A 30 2.73 -5.45 -11.83
N HIS A 31 2.70 -4.17 -11.41
CA HIS A 31 3.58 -3.15 -11.99
C HIS A 31 5.07 -3.38 -11.65
N PHE A 32 5.37 -4.14 -10.59
CA PHE A 32 6.72 -4.57 -10.22
C PHE A 32 7.00 -6.03 -10.64
N GLY A 33 6.18 -6.61 -11.53
CA GLY A 33 6.35 -7.98 -12.02
C GLY A 33 5.72 -9.07 -11.14
N GLY A 34 5.01 -8.69 -10.07
CA GLY A 34 4.37 -9.64 -9.17
C GLY A 34 3.04 -10.22 -9.66
N LYS A 35 2.58 -11.29 -8.98
CA LYS A 35 1.36 -12.02 -9.36
C LYS A 35 0.05 -11.29 -8.99
N GLY A 36 0.11 -10.25 -8.17
CA GLY A 36 -1.03 -9.45 -7.73
C GLY A 36 -1.99 -10.21 -6.81
N LYS A 37 -1.49 -11.17 -6.03
CA LYS A 37 -2.31 -12.02 -5.15
C LYS A 37 -2.63 -11.34 -3.82
N ARG A 38 -1.67 -10.62 -3.24
CA ARG A 38 -1.82 -9.95 -1.94
C ARG A 38 -2.72 -8.73 -2.04
N LYS A 39 -2.61 -7.96 -3.13
CA LYS A 39 -3.39 -6.72 -3.37
C LYS A 39 -3.30 -5.73 -2.19
N LEU A 40 -2.13 -5.65 -1.55
CA LEU A 40 -1.86 -4.74 -0.43
C LEU A 40 -1.00 -3.55 -0.86
N ARG A 41 -1.12 -2.43 -0.15
CA ARG A 41 -0.20 -1.28 -0.30
C ARG A 41 1.21 -1.64 0.18
N CYS A 42 2.20 -0.89 -0.29
CA CYS A 42 3.57 -0.97 0.22
C CYS A 42 3.58 -0.90 1.76
N ILE A 43 4.38 -1.74 2.44
CA ILE A 43 4.45 -1.76 3.92
C ILE A 43 4.95 -0.42 4.50
N MET A 44 5.79 0.29 3.75
CA MET A 44 6.34 1.60 4.12
C MET A 44 5.33 2.73 3.91
N ARG A 45 4.28 2.47 3.13
CA ARG A 45 3.12 3.33 3.09
C ARG A 45 2.24 2.87 4.23
N HIS A 46 2.37 3.45 5.42
CA HIS A 46 1.37 3.32 6.49
C HIS A 46 0.65 4.65 6.69
N CYS A 47 -0.66 4.66 6.96
CA CYS A 47 -1.34 5.94 7.19
C CYS A 47 -1.05 6.37 8.63
N GLU A 48 -0.55 7.58 8.83
CA GLU A 48 -0.19 8.06 10.19
C GLU A 48 -1.42 8.52 10.97
N LYS A 49 -2.50 8.90 10.27
CA LYS A 49 -3.80 9.16 10.88
C LYS A 49 -4.57 7.83 10.93
N ASN A 50 -4.56 7.18 12.09
CA ASN A 50 -5.40 6.03 12.39
C ASN A 50 -6.88 6.42 12.34
#